data_AF-A0A928H4R9-F1
#
_entry.id   AF-A0A928H4R9-F1
#
_cell.length_a   1.000
_cell.length_b   1.000
_cell.length_c   1.000
_cell.angle_alpha   90.00
_cell.angle_beta   90.00
_cell.angle_gamma   90.00
#
_symmetry.space_group_name_H-M   'P 1'
#
loop_
_entity.id
_entity.type
_entity.pdbx_description
1 polymer ?
#
loop_
_entity_poly.entity_id
_entity_poly.type
_entity_poly.pdbx_seq_one_letter_code
_entity_poly.pdbx_strand_id
1 'polypeptide(L)' 'MNISRRDFLAGVVLVAMALAANAKKDAQGHHPYEKYGARIDYIYVSKGVRVLDFETVNDSRPGEKLYPSDHFPAVATIEL' A
#
# COMPACT_ATOMS: atom_id res chain seq x y z
N MET A 1 -13.68 -45.56 -3.17
CA MET A 1 -12.59 -44.75 -3.75
C MET A 1 -11.47 -44.68 -2.72
N ASN A 2 -10.35 -45.37 -2.94
CA ASN A 2 -9.17 -45.27 -2.06
C ASN A 2 -8.24 -44.21 -2.62
N ILE A 3 -8.20 -43.04 -2.00
CA ILE A 3 -7.19 -42.02 -2.30
C ILE A 3 -5.85 -42.57 -1.78
N SER A 4 -4.85 -42.64 -2.66
CA SER A 4 -3.50 -43.06 -2.29
C SER A 4 -2.92 -42.08 -1.28
N ARG A 5 -2.15 -42.57 -0.30
CA ARG A 5 -1.43 -41.70 0.66
C ARG A 5 -0.58 -40.66 -0.05
N ARG A 6 -0.07 -40.96 -1.25
CA ARG A 6 0.72 -40.01 -2.06
C ARG A 6 -0.14 -38.85 -2.57
N ASP A 7 -1.38 -39.11 -2.98
CA ASP A 7 -2.29 -38.09 -3.51
C ASP A 7 -2.81 -37.19 -2.37
N PHE A 8 -3.05 -37.78 -1.19
CA PHE A 8 -3.41 -37.02 0.00
C PHE A 8 -2.27 -36.10 0.45
N LEU A 9 -1.04 -36.60 0.50
CA LEU A 9 0.14 -35.80 0.86
C LEU A 9 0.43 -34.70 -0.17
N ALA A 10 0.30 -34.99 -1.47
CA ALA A 10 0.47 -33.99 -2.51
C ALA A 10 -0.57 -32.85 -2.40
N GLY A 11 -1.82 -33.18 -2.09
CA GLY A 11 -2.87 -32.19 -1.84
C GLY A 11 -2.59 -31.32 -0.61
N VAL A 12 -2.16 -31.93 0.51
CA VAL A 12 -1.81 -31.19 1.73
C VAL A 12 -0.62 -30.26 1.51
N VAL A 13 0.41 -30.71 0.78
CA VAL A 13 1.57 -29.87 0.44
C VAL A 13 1.16 -28.71 -0.47
N LEU A 14 0.33 -28.95 -1.48
CA LEU A 14 -0.14 -27.89 -2.39
C LEU A 14 -0.96 -26.83 -1.66
N VAL A 15 -1.86 -27.24 -0.75
CA VAL A 15 -2.65 -26.33 0.09
C VAL A 15 -1.75 -25.53 1.04
N ALA A 16 -0.77 -26.18 1.68
CA ALA A 16 0.17 -25.49 2.57
C ALA A 16 1.05 -24.46 1.83
N MET A 17 1.49 -24.78 0.60
CA MET A 17 2.25 -23.83 -0.22
C MET A 17 1.39 -22.65 -0.69
N ALA A 18 0.13 -22.88 -1.04
CA ALA A 18 -0.81 -21.82 -1.40
C ALA A 18 -1.12 -20.89 -0.21
N LEU A 19 -1.34 -21.45 0.98
CA LEU A 19 -1.51 -20.66 2.21
C LEU A 19 -0.25 -19.86 2.56
N ALA A 20 0.93 -20.45 2.43
CA ALA A 20 2.19 -19.74 2.69
C ALA A 20 2.46 -18.60 1.68
N ALA A 21 2.06 -18.78 0.41
CA ALA A 21 2.17 -17.73 -0.60
C ALA A 21 1.21 -16.56 -0.33
N ASN A 22 0.00 -16.84 0.17
CA ASN A 22 -0.97 -15.80 0.51
C ASN A 22 -0.55 -15.04 1.79
N ALA A 23 -0.08 -15.76 2.81
CA ALA A 23 0.41 -15.15 4.06
C ALA A 23 1.63 -14.24 3.85
N LYS A 24 2.45 -14.46 2.81
CA LYS A 24 3.53 -13.53 2.47
C LYS A 24 3.01 -12.22 1.89
N LYS A 25 1.99 -12.24 1.04
CA LYS A 25 1.39 -11.01 0.48
C LYS A 25 0.81 -10.10 1.56
N ASP A 26 0.25 -10.69 2.61
CA ASP A 26 -0.41 -9.94 3.68
C ASP A 26 0.60 -9.41 4.72
N ALA A 27 1.81 -10.01 4.78
CA ALA A 27 2.88 -9.61 5.70
C ALA A 27 3.80 -8.51 5.14
N GLN A 28 3.79 -8.25 3.83
CA GLN A 28 4.31 -6.99 3.29
C GLN A 28 3.19 -5.97 3.43
N GLY A 29 3.11 -5.34 4.61
CA GLY A 29 2.21 -4.21 4.83
C GLY A 29 2.51 -3.10 3.84
N HIS A 30 1.90 -3.15 2.67
CA HIS A 30 2.01 -2.12 1.66
C HIS A 30 1.43 -0.86 2.26
N HIS A 31 2.30 0.03 2.74
CA HIS A 31 1.89 1.39 3.00
C HIS A 31 1.27 1.91 1.69
N PRO A 32 0.10 2.58 1.73
CA PRO A 32 -0.57 3.04 0.51
C PRO A 32 0.29 3.94 -0.40
N TYR A 33 1.45 4.36 0.09
CA TYR A 33 2.45 5.17 -0.60
C TYR A 33 3.55 4.38 -1.32
N GLU A 34 3.64 3.04 -1.17
CA GLU A 34 4.68 2.24 -1.83
C GLU A 34 4.67 2.38 -3.36
N LYS A 35 3.50 2.66 -3.95
CA LYS A 35 3.36 2.92 -5.38
C LYS A 35 4.16 4.14 -5.86
N TYR A 36 4.43 5.09 -4.99
CA TYR A 36 5.00 6.40 -5.34
C TYR A 36 6.34 6.68 -4.64
N GLY A 37 6.92 5.69 -3.97
CA GLY A 37 8.22 5.80 -3.30
C GLY A 37 8.13 6.30 -1.86
N ALA A 38 9.28 6.69 -1.31
CA ALA A 38 9.38 7.17 0.07
C ALA A 38 8.78 8.57 0.24
N ARG A 39 8.24 8.87 1.42
CA ARG A 39 7.78 10.22 1.76
C ARG A 39 8.98 11.13 2.05
N ILE A 40 9.15 12.16 1.23
CA ILE A 40 10.24 13.14 1.36
C ILE A 40 9.74 14.59 1.57
N ASP A 41 8.44 14.83 1.37
CA ASP A 41 7.79 16.11 1.61
C ASP A 41 6.97 16.07 2.90
N TYR A 42 7.10 17.11 3.74
CA TYR A 42 6.52 17.15 5.09
C TYR A 42 5.89 18.51 5.39
N ILE A 43 4.77 18.49 6.13
CA ILE A 43 4.18 19.67 6.76
C ILE A 43 4.31 19.51 8.28
N TYR A 44 5.08 20.38 8.92
CA TYR A 44 5.17 20.43 10.37
C TYR A 44 4.19 21.47 10.92
N VAL A 45 3.53 21.13 12.01
CA VAL A 45 2.58 22.01 12.70
C VAL A 45 3.01 22.25 14.14
N SER A 46 2.69 23.44 14.65
CA SER A 46 2.94 23.80 16.05
C SER A 46 2.17 22.88 17.00
N LYS A 47 2.71 22.68 18.21
CA LYS A 47 1.97 21.99 19.28
C LYS A 47 0.67 22.73 19.56
N GLY A 48 -0.43 21.98 19.69
CA GLY A 48 -1.77 22.54 19.93
C GLY A 48 -2.60 22.73 18.66
N VAL A 49 -1.99 22.74 17.47
CA VAL A 49 -2.74 22.74 16.19
C VAL A 49 -3.25 21.33 15.93
N ARG A 50 -4.56 21.20 15.66
CA ARG A 50 -5.17 19.92 15.34
C ARG A 50 -5.14 19.70 13.83
N VAL A 51 -4.50 18.62 13.39
CA VAL A 51 -4.59 18.15 12.00
C VAL A 51 -5.86 17.33 11.87
N LEU A 52 -6.76 17.77 10.99
CA LEU A 52 -8.03 17.11 10.73
C LEU A 52 -7.88 16.04 9.64
N ASP A 53 -7.13 16.35 8.59
CA ASP A 53 -6.92 15.48 7.45
C ASP A 53 -5.59 15.80 6.75
N PHE A 54 -5.07 14.84 5.99
CA PHE A 54 -3.94 15.04 5.10
C PHE A 54 -4.02 14.13 3.88
N GLU A 55 -3.59 14.64 2.73
CA GLU A 55 -3.54 13.87 1.50
C GLU A 55 -2.35 14.26 0.62
N THR A 56 -2.09 13.43 -0.39
CA THR A 56 -1.10 13.69 -1.44
C THR A 56 -1.84 13.75 -2.77
N VAL A 57 -1.82 14.90 -3.43
CA VAL A 57 -2.56 15.13 -4.68
C VAL A 57 -1.69 14.71 -5.85
N ASN A 58 -2.16 13.74 -6.65
CA ASN A 58 -1.39 13.16 -7.75
C ASN A 58 -2.09 13.31 -9.11
N ASP A 59 -2.83 14.39 -9.29
CA ASP A 59 -3.55 14.66 -10.53
C ASP A 59 -2.59 14.80 -11.71
N SER A 60 -2.83 14.01 -12.76
CA SER A 60 -2.16 14.15 -14.04
C SER A 60 -2.76 15.32 -14.83
N ARG A 61 -1.95 15.97 -15.68
CA ARG A 61 -2.46 16.98 -16.61
C ARG A 61 -3.55 16.37 -17.51
N PRO A 62 -4.70 17.03 -17.72
CA PRO A 62 -5.77 16.50 -18.56
C PRO A 62 -5.26 16.12 -19.95
N GLY A 63 -5.48 14.87 -20.35
CA GLY A 63 -5.06 14.36 -21.67
C GLY A 63 -3.60 13.95 -21.78
N GLU A 64 -2.78 14.11 -20.73
CA GLU A 64 -1.37 13.72 -20.72
C GLU A 64 -1.07 12.73 -19.59
N LYS A 65 -0.11 11.83 -19.81
CA LYS A 65 0.50 11.01 -18.74
C LYS A 65 1.67 11.74 -18.07
N LEU A 66 1.52 13.06 -17.89
CA LEU A 66 2.53 13.92 -17.28
C LEU A 66 1.96 14.54 -16.02
N TYR A 67 2.74 14.45 -14.95
CA TYR A 67 2.45 15.14 -13.71
C TYR A 67 2.94 16.60 -13.80
N PRO A 68 2.28 17.54 -13.11
CA PRO A 68 2.69 18.94 -13.12
C PRO A 68 4.10 19.19 -12.56
N SER A 69 4.56 18.35 -11.62
CA SER A 69 5.88 18.39 -10.96
C SER A 69 6.40 16.96 -10.77
N ASP A 70 7.70 16.85 -10.54
CA ASP A 70 8.40 15.64 -10.08
C ASP A 70 8.06 15.25 -8.63
N HIS A 71 7.44 16.15 -7.85
CA HIS A 71 6.89 15.87 -6.53
C HIS A 71 5.35 16.02 -6.54
N PHE A 72 4.67 15.23 -5.71
CA PHE A 72 3.23 15.40 -5.49
C PHE A 72 2.97 16.34 -4.30
N PRO A 73 2.10 17.35 -4.44
CA PRO A 73 1.74 18.22 -3.33
C PRO A 73 1.19 17.43 -2.13
N ALA A 74 1.75 17.69 -0.95
CA ALA A 74 1.15 17.31 0.32
C ALA A 74 0.20 18.42 0.77
N VAL A 75 -1.03 18.06 1.12
CA VAL A 75 -2.07 18.99 1.59
C VAL A 75 -2.53 18.52 2.96
N ALA A 76 -2.75 19.46 3.89
CA ALA A 76 -3.28 19.17 5.20
C ALA A 76 -4.37 20.19 5.56
N THR A 77 -5.46 19.70 6.16
CA THR A 77 -6.49 20.55 6.75
C THR A 77 -6.26 20.62 8.24
N ILE A 78 -6.21 21.83 8.80
CA ILE A 78 -5.95 22.07 10.21
C ILE A 78 -7.07 22.90 10.85
N GLU A 79 -7.22 22.76 12.15
CA GLU A 79 -8.04 23.62 13.01
C GLU A 79 -7.12 24.47 13.90
N LEU A 80 -7.45 25.76 14.04
CA LEU A 80 -6.70 26.76 14.80
C LEU A 80 -7.37 27.07 16.14
#